data_AF-A0A944UN61-F1
#
_entry.id   AF-A0A944UN61-F1
#
_cell.length_a   1.000
_cell.length_b   1.000
_cell.length_c   1.000
_cell.angle_alpha   90.00
_cell.angle_beta   90.00
_cell.angle_gamma   90.00
#
_symmetry.space_group_name_H-M   'P 1'
#
loop_
_entity.id
_entity.type
_entity.pdbx_description
1 polymer ?
#
loop_
_entity_poly.entity_id
_entity_poly.type
_entity_poly.pdbx_seq_one_letter_code
_entity_poly.pdbx_strand_id
1 'polypeptide(L)' 'LAVGDRTFREKSAQRLDEHRAASGTVLLVSHNLAEIRRSCSRVIWLERGLIVADGPTEEVLEAYEAS' A
#
# COMPACT_ATOMS: atom_id res chain seq x y z
N LEU A 1 25.91 -14.06 3.49
CA LEU A 1 24.45 -14.15 3.70
C LEU A 1 23.89 -12.72 3.71
N ALA A 2 23.75 -12.13 2.54
CA ALA A 2 23.25 -10.76 2.41
C ALA A 2 21.72 -10.80 2.51
N VAL A 3 21.14 -9.95 3.36
CA VAL A 3 19.70 -9.84 3.64
C VAL A 3 18.93 -9.20 2.45
N GLY A 4 19.41 -9.40 1.22
CA GLY A 4 18.97 -8.69 0.02
C GLY A 4 18.81 -9.55 -1.24
N ASP A 5 19.02 -10.87 -1.16
CA ASP A 5 18.79 -11.74 -2.31
C ASP A 5 17.31 -11.71 -2.72
N ARG A 6 17.07 -11.63 -4.03
CA ARG A 6 15.72 -11.57 -4.64
C ARG A 6 14.77 -12.63 -4.06
N THR A 7 15.26 -13.85 -3.89
CA THR A 7 14.51 -14.97 -3.32
C THR A 7 14.05 -14.72 -1.87
N PHE A 8 14.86 -14.01 -1.07
CA PHE A 8 14.48 -13.63 0.30
C PHE A 8 13.39 -12.56 0.30
N ARG A 9 13.48 -11.57 -0.62
CA ARG A 9 12.48 -10.51 -0.76
C ARG A 9 11.12 -11.07 -1.20
N GLU A 10 11.13 -11.98 -2.17
CA GLU A 10 9.93 -12.69 -2.64
C GLU A 10 9.29 -13.49 -1.50
N LYS A 11 10.08 -14.29 -0.77
CA LYS A 11 9.58 -15.07 0.38
C LYS A 11 9.04 -14.20 1.51
N SER A 12 9.67 -13.05 1.75
CA SER A 12 9.21 -12.09 2.77
C SER A 12 7.89 -11.43 2.36
N ALA A 13 7.76 -11.03 1.10
CA ALA A 13 6.53 -10.45 0.56
C ALA A 13 5.37 -11.44 0.64
N GLN A 14 5.59 -12.70 0.23
CA GLN A 14 4.57 -13.74 0.33
C GLN A 14 4.08 -13.95 1.76
N ARG A 15 4.98 -14.01 2.75
CA ARG A 15 4.58 -14.14 4.15
C ARG A 15 3.81 -12.93 4.64
N LEU A 16 4.20 -11.73 4.22
CA LEU A 16 3.47 -10.52 4.56
C LEU A 16 2.04 -10.58 3.99
N ASP A 17 1.88 -11.06 2.76
CA ASP A 17 0.56 -11.22 2.13
C ASP A 17 -0.28 -12.30 2.84
N GLU A 18 0.31 -13.42 3.25
CA GLU A 18 -0.35 -14.44 4.09
C GLU A 18 -0.81 -13.85 5.43
N HIS A 19 0.03 -13.05 6.09
CA HIS A 19 -0.33 -12.36 7.32
C HIS A 19 -1.42 -11.30 7.11
N ARG A 20 -1.36 -10.55 6.00
CA ARG A 20 -2.40 -9.59 5.61
C ARG A 20 -3.74 -10.29 5.38
N ALA A 21 -3.74 -11.44 4.74
CA ALA A 21 -4.94 -12.25 4.50
C ALA A 21 -5.54 -12.83 5.80
N ALA A 22 -4.70 -13.17 6.78
CA ALA A 22 -5.13 -13.68 8.09
C ALA A 22 -5.54 -12.58 9.09
N SER A 23 -5.11 -11.33 8.85
CA SER A 23 -5.32 -10.20 9.76
C SER A 23 -6.50 -9.35 9.28
N GLY A 24 -7.44 -9.02 10.17
CA GLY A 24 -8.68 -8.34 9.79
C GLY A 24 -8.49 -6.96 9.11
N THR A 25 -7.47 -6.19 9.47
CA THR A 25 -7.20 -4.88 8.84
C THR A 25 -5.71 -4.57 8.86
N VAL A 26 -5.20 -4.08 7.73
CA VAL A 26 -3.79 -3.71 7.53
C VAL A 26 -3.73 -2.25 7.12
N LEU A 27 -2.99 -1.44 7.88
CA LEU A 27 -2.72 -0.05 7.53
C LEU A 27 -1.35 0.05 6.85
N LEU A 28 -1.35 0.46 5.59
CA LEU A 28 -0.14 0.72 4.82
C LEU A 28 0.04 2.22 4.62
N VAL A 29 1.22 2.75 4.98
CA VAL A 29 1.62 4.14 4.71
C VAL A 29 2.83 4.10 3.78
N SER A 30 2.69 4.65 2.58
CA SER A 30 3.73 4.66 1.56
C SER A 30 3.59 5.90 0.66
N HIS A 31 4.69 6.30 0.03
CA HIS A 31 4.70 7.29 -1.05
C HIS A 31 4.81 6.62 -2.44
N ASN A 32 4.88 5.29 -2.49
CA ASN A 32 4.99 4.54 -3.73
C ASN A 32 3.59 4.16 -4.24
N LEU A 33 3.10 4.89 -5.25
CA LEU A 33 1.76 4.67 -5.81
C LEU A 33 1.59 3.25 -6.38
N ALA A 34 2.64 2.65 -6.94
CA ALA A 34 2.56 1.30 -7.49
C ALA A 34 2.42 0.24 -6.38
N GLU A 35 3.00 0.46 -5.21
CA GLU A 35 2.83 -0.43 -4.05
C GLU A 35 1.42 -0.30 -3.44
N ILE A 36 0.94 0.94 -3.31
CA ILE A 36 -0.42 1.24 -2.84
C ILE A 36 -1.45 0.57 -3.75
N ARG A 37 -1.31 0.76 -5.07
CA ARG A 37 -2.19 0.18 -6.08
C ARG A 37 -2.27 -1.35 -6.02
N ARG A 38 -1.15 -2.01 -5.70
CA ARG A 38 -1.11 -3.49 -5.57
C ARG A 38 -1.62 -4.01 -4.23
N SER A 39 -1.52 -3.22 -3.15
CA SER A 39 -1.66 -3.74 -1.78
C SER A 39 -2.91 -3.23 -1.05
N CYS A 40 -3.53 -2.15 -1.53
CA CYS A 40 -4.65 -1.49 -0.86
C CYS A 40 -5.94 -1.59 -1.68
N SER A 41 -7.07 -1.82 -1.00
CA SER A 41 -8.42 -1.73 -1.59
C SER A 41 -9.09 -0.37 -1.37
N ARG A 42 -8.66 0.36 -0.34
CA ARG A 42 -9.11 1.71 0.03
C ARG A 42 -7.90 2.55 0.40
N VAL A 43 -7.91 3.83 0.04
CA VAL A 43 -6.84 4.79 0.32
C VAL A 43 -7.43 6.05 0.95
N ILE A 44 -6.69 6.61 1.90
CA ILE A 44 -6.94 7.94 2.46
C ILE A 44 -5.78 8.83 2.02
N TRP A 45 -6.08 9.88 1.26
CA TRP A 45 -5.12 10.90 0.90
C TRP A 45 -5.13 12.01 1.94
N LEU A 46 -3.96 12.21 2.57
CA LEU A 46 -3.71 13.30 3.51
C LEU A 46 -2.85 14.38 2.90
N GLU A 47 -3.24 15.65 3.07
CA GLU A 47 -2.45 16.81 2.71
C GLU A 47 -2.50 17.85 3.84
N ARG A 48 -1.32 18.28 4.34
CA ARG A 48 -1.21 19.26 5.44
C ARG A 48 -2.08 18.94 6.67
N GLY A 49 -2.24 17.66 6.99
CA GLY A 49 -3.04 17.19 8.13
C GLY A 49 -4.55 17.13 7.87
N LEU A 50 -5.00 17.34 6.63
CA LEU A 50 -6.39 17.22 6.22
C LEU A 50 -6.60 16.00 5.33
N ILE A 51 -7.74 15.34 5.46
CA ILE A 51 -8.18 14.30 4.53
C ILE A 51 -8.73 15.01 3.29
N VAL A 52 -8.04 14.85 2.17
CA VAL A 52 -8.44 15.41 0.87
C VAL A 52 -9.36 14.44 0.13
N ALA A 53 -9.08 13.14 0.22
CA ALA A 53 -9.90 12.08 -0.38
C ALA A 53 -9.84 10.80 0.45
N ASP A 54 -10.93 10.03 0.43
CA ASP A 54 -11.06 8.74 1.10
C ASP A 54 -12.02 7.85 0.30
N GLY A 55 -11.51 6.73 -0.23
CA GLY A 55 -12.29 5.90 -1.15
C GLY A 55 -11.50 4.76 -1.78
N PRO A 56 -12.07 4.12 -2.82
CA PRO A 56 -11.40 3.09 -3.61
C PRO A 56 -10.04 3.56 -4.11
N THR A 57 -9.05 2.66 -4.09
CA THR A 57 -7.66 2.99 -4.44
C THR A 57 -7.53 3.70 -5.79
N GLU A 58 -8.20 3.22 -6.83
CA GLU A 58 -8.09 3.83 -8.17
C GLU A 58 -8.63 5.25 -8.20
N GLU A 59 -9.81 5.50 -7.62
CA GLU A 59 -10.44 6.83 -7.60
C GLU A 59 -9.57 7.86 -6.85
N VAL A 60 -9.01 7.46 -5.70
CA VAL A 60 -8.17 8.35 -4.89
C VAL A 60 -6.81 8.59 -5.55
N LEU A 61 -6.22 7.56 -6.17
CA LEU A 61 -4.95 7.71 -6.89
C LEU A 61 -5.10 8.57 -8.15
N GLU A 62 -6.18 8.42 -8.91
CA GLU A 62 -6.49 9.28 -10.06
C GLU A 62 -6.64 10.75 -9.63
N ALA A 63 -7.35 11.01 -8.52
CA ALA A 63 -7.49 12.35 -7.97
C ALA A 63 -6.15 12.94 -7.48
N TYR A 64 -5.30 12.11 -6.87
CA TYR A 64 -3.96 12.50 -6.40
C TYR A 64 -3.01 12.83 -7.56
N GLU A 65 -3.03 12.05 -8.64
CA GLU A 65 -2.18 12.27 -9.81
C GLU A 65 -2.59 13.51 -10.63
N ALA A 66 -3.85 13.94 -10.50
CA ALA A 66 -4.40 15.11 -11.17
C ALA A 66 -4.22 16.44 -10.39
N SER A 67 -3.76 16.39 -9.13
CA SER A 67 -3.63 17.55 -8.24
C SER A 67 -2.34 18.35 -8.40
#